data_AF-A0A419A3P4-F1
#
_entry.id   AF-A0A419A3P4-F1
#
_cell.length_a   1.000
_cell.length_b   1.000
_cell.length_c   1.000
_cell.angle_alpha   90.00
_cell.angle_beta   90.00
_cell.angle_gamma   90.00
#
_symmetry.space_group_name_H-M   'P 1'
#
loop_
_entity.id
_entity.type
_entity.pdbx_description
1 polymer ?
#
loop_
_entity_poly.entity_id
_entity_poly.type
_entity_poly.pdbx_seq_one_letter_code
_entity_poly.pdbx_strand_id
1 'polypeptide(L)'
;MTGRRALLAALIGLPLLPLAAEEAAMRADVTLDATDGEERIRDKLARLLTGQPLDEVARLLREAGARDPGVIDLARPAETGADPGTDLGDGIRAGDPVLAVTFGLRRGFLRGDRRIQADLDHDGTAVTGLRGLRMLPK
;
A
#
# COMPACT_ATOMS: atom_id res chain seq x y z
N MET A 1 -48.72 -20.82 -52.11
CA MET A 1 -48.59 -20.62 -50.65
C MET A 1 -47.27 -19.91 -50.41
N THR A 2 -47.26 -18.58 -50.23
CA THR A 2 -47.10 -17.87 -48.93
C THR A 2 -45.82 -18.28 -48.20
N GLY A 3 -44.85 -17.42 -47.88
CA GLY A 3 -44.74 -15.97 -48.00
C GLY A 3 -43.37 -15.45 -47.52
N ARG A 4 -43.02 -14.26 -47.99
CA ARG A 4 -41.98 -13.34 -47.48
C ARG A 4 -42.01 -13.23 -45.95
N ARG A 5 -40.84 -13.12 -45.30
CA ARG A 5 -40.53 -12.05 -44.31
C ARG A 5 -39.04 -12.04 -43.93
N ALA A 6 -38.46 -10.86 -44.08
CA ALA A 6 -37.13 -10.45 -43.66
C ALA A 6 -37.05 -10.31 -42.13
N LEU A 7 -35.84 -10.35 -41.56
CA LEU A 7 -35.27 -9.16 -40.89
C LEU A 7 -33.80 -9.35 -40.51
N LEU A 8 -33.03 -8.28 -40.74
CA LEU A 8 -31.72 -8.01 -40.15
C LEU A 8 -31.76 -8.12 -38.61
N ALA A 9 -30.64 -8.55 -38.03
CA ALA A 9 -30.16 -8.05 -36.75
C ALA A 9 -28.64 -7.92 -36.81
N ALA A 10 -28.16 -6.78 -37.32
CA ALA A 10 -26.86 -6.25 -36.95
C ALA A 10 -27.03 -5.53 -35.61
N LEU A 11 -26.28 -5.91 -34.58
CA LEU A 11 -26.14 -5.14 -33.34
C LEU A 11 -24.78 -5.48 -32.69
N ILE A 12 -23.77 -4.72 -33.14
CA ILE A 12 -22.79 -3.99 -32.32
C ILE A 12 -22.54 -4.62 -30.93
N GLY A 13 -21.48 -5.42 -30.81
CA GLY A 13 -20.86 -5.74 -29.53
C GLY A 13 -19.58 -4.92 -29.37
N LEU A 14 -19.62 -3.91 -28.49
CA LEU A 14 -18.55 -2.96 -28.18
C LEU A 14 -17.16 -3.61 -28.00
N PRO A 15 -16.06 -2.95 -28.45
CA PRO A 15 -14.73 -3.21 -27.92
C PRO A 15 -14.60 -2.56 -26.52
N LEU A 16 -15.10 -3.20 -25.46
CA LEU A 16 -14.96 -2.75 -24.06
C LEU A 16 -13.55 -3.00 -23.46
N LEU A 17 -12.57 -3.39 -24.27
CA LEU A 17 -11.30 -3.94 -23.80
C LEU A 17 -10.20 -2.94 -23.36
N PRO A 18 -10.12 -1.67 -23.78
CA PRO A 18 -8.98 -0.83 -23.38
C PRO A 18 -9.11 -0.25 -21.95
N LEU A 19 -10.32 0.17 -21.54
CA LEU A 19 -10.50 0.89 -20.27
C LEU A 19 -10.26 -0.01 -19.05
N ALA A 20 -10.75 -1.25 -19.08
CA ALA A 20 -10.56 -2.21 -17.99
C ALA A 20 -9.09 -2.65 -17.85
N ALA A 21 -8.33 -2.66 -18.96
CA ALA A 21 -6.91 -3.00 -18.94
C ALA A 21 -6.05 -1.85 -18.37
N GLU A 22 -6.38 -0.60 -18.70
CA GLU A 22 -5.73 0.57 -18.08
C GLU A 22 -6.04 0.67 -16.58
N GLU A 23 -7.29 0.47 -16.17
CA GLU A 23 -7.64 0.46 -14.74
C GLU A 23 -6.96 -0.69 -13.99
N ALA A 24 -6.88 -1.88 -14.59
CA ALA A 24 -6.18 -3.01 -13.99
C ALA A 24 -4.67 -2.76 -13.90
N ALA A 25 -4.05 -2.15 -14.92
CA ALA A 25 -2.64 -1.78 -14.89
C ALA A 25 -2.36 -0.71 -13.82
N MET A 26 -3.23 0.30 -13.70
CA MET A 26 -3.12 1.35 -12.70
C MET A 26 -3.30 0.80 -11.28
N ARG A 27 -4.25 -0.12 -11.06
CA ARG A 27 -4.41 -0.82 -9.77
C ARG A 27 -3.25 -1.77 -9.46
N ALA A 28 -2.71 -2.46 -10.46
CA ALA A 28 -1.56 -3.35 -10.30
C ALA A 28 -0.27 -2.58 -9.96
N ASP A 29 -0.13 -1.34 -10.43
CA ASP A 29 1.02 -0.49 -10.11
C ASP A 29 1.09 -0.15 -8.62
N VAL A 30 -0.06 0.00 -7.95
CA VAL A 30 -0.14 0.34 -6.52
C VAL A 30 -0.37 -0.85 -5.58
N THR A 31 -0.65 -2.04 -6.13
CA THR A 31 -0.82 -3.27 -5.31
C THR A 31 0.53 -3.77 -4.81
N LEU A 32 0.66 -4.05 -3.52
CA LEU A 32 1.85 -4.62 -2.89
C LEU A 32 1.85 -6.14 -3.02
N ASP A 33 2.93 -6.68 -3.60
CA ASP A 33 3.08 -8.13 -3.78
C ASP A 33 4.29 -8.67 -3.01
N ALA A 34 4.15 -9.84 -2.40
CA ALA A 34 5.24 -10.45 -1.63
C ALA A 34 6.39 -10.99 -2.49
N THR A 35 6.24 -11.01 -3.82
CA THR A 35 7.28 -11.35 -4.80
C THR A 35 8.06 -10.14 -5.28
N ASP A 36 7.56 -8.92 -5.03
CA ASP A 36 8.29 -7.70 -5.34
C ASP A 36 9.63 -7.66 -4.58
N GLY A 37 10.63 -7.08 -5.25
CA GLY A 37 11.90 -6.72 -4.61
C GLY A 37 11.71 -5.52 -3.68
N GLU A 38 12.65 -5.34 -2.75
CA GLU A 38 12.60 -4.26 -1.76
C GLU A 38 12.43 -2.87 -2.39
N GLU A 39 13.23 -2.56 -3.42
CA GLU A 39 13.15 -1.27 -4.12
C GLU A 39 11.78 -1.02 -4.75
N ARG A 40 11.17 -2.06 -5.33
CA ARG A 40 9.84 -1.94 -5.93
C ARG A 40 8.76 -1.71 -4.86
N ILE A 41 8.90 -2.35 -3.70
CA ILE A 41 8.00 -2.11 -2.57
C ILE A 41 8.18 -0.67 -2.07
N ARG A 42 9.42 -0.19 -1.95
CA ARG A 42 9.75 1.18 -1.57
C ARG A 42 9.08 2.20 -2.49
N ASP A 43 9.22 2.04 -3.81
CA ASP A 43 8.61 2.92 -4.80
C ASP A 43 7.08 2.94 -4.69
N LYS A 44 6.45 1.77 -4.56
CA LYS A 44 4.99 1.66 -4.41
C LYS A 44 4.50 2.34 -3.15
N LEU A 45 5.18 2.13 -2.02
CA LEU A 45 4.83 2.78 -0.75
C LEU A 45 4.99 4.30 -0.83
N ALA A 46 6.09 4.79 -1.41
CA ALA A 46 6.32 6.22 -1.57
C ALA A 46 5.20 6.87 -2.42
N ARG A 47 4.81 6.23 -3.53
CA ARG A 47 3.70 6.71 -4.38
C ARG A 47 2.33 6.64 -3.68
N LEU A 48 2.10 5.56 -2.94
CA LEU A 48 0.81 5.32 -2.28
C LEU A 48 0.59 6.27 -1.10
N LEU A 49 1.63 6.55 -0.31
CA LEU A 49 1.49 7.15 1.01
C LEU A 49 1.93 8.60 1.07
N THR A 50 2.86 9.06 0.23
CA THR A 50 3.31 10.46 0.29
C THR A 50 2.15 11.42 -0.03
N GLY A 51 1.98 12.44 0.81
CA GLY A 51 0.89 13.40 0.75
C GLY A 51 -0.43 12.89 1.33
N GLN A 52 -0.50 11.67 1.84
CA GLN A 52 -1.71 11.11 2.44
C GLN A 52 -1.83 11.47 3.92
N PRO A 53 -3.06 11.66 4.43
CA PRO A 53 -3.31 11.84 5.86
C PRO A 53 -2.81 10.66 6.71
N LEU A 54 -2.34 10.92 7.92
CA LEU A 54 -1.77 9.90 8.80
C LEU A 54 -2.78 8.82 9.20
N ASP A 55 -4.04 9.19 9.41
CA ASP A 55 -5.15 8.29 9.76
C ASP A 55 -5.58 7.38 8.59
N GLU A 56 -5.24 7.75 7.37
CA GLU A 56 -5.57 7.00 6.16
C GLU A 56 -4.55 5.91 5.82
N VAL A 57 -3.32 6.00 6.36
CA VAL A 57 -2.20 5.09 6.05
C VAL A 57 -2.58 3.61 6.19
N ALA A 58 -3.23 3.24 7.29
CA ALA A 58 -3.62 1.85 7.53
C ALA A 58 -4.71 1.36 6.57
N ARG A 59 -5.64 2.24 6.14
CA ARG A 59 -6.67 1.88 5.16
C ARG A 59 -6.03 1.67 3.78
N LEU A 60 -5.22 2.63 3.32
CA LEU A 60 -4.55 2.58 2.03
C LEU A 60 -3.65 1.36 1.88
N LEU A 61 -2.92 0.99 2.94
CA LEU A 61 -2.12 -0.23 2.95
C LEU A 61 -2.98 -1.49 2.78
N ARG A 62 -4.14 -1.59 3.45
CA ARG A 62 -5.05 -2.73 3.27
C ARG A 62 -5.59 -2.81 1.85
N GLU A 63 -5.95 -1.67 1.27
CA GLU A 63 -6.43 -1.58 -0.11
C GLU A 63 -5.36 -1.98 -1.12
N ALA A 64 -4.09 -1.68 -0.81
CA ALA A 64 -2.94 -2.12 -1.58
C ALA A 64 -2.56 -3.59 -1.32
N GLY A 65 -3.29 -4.34 -0.48
CA GLY A 65 -3.07 -5.77 -0.24
C GLY A 65 -2.20 -6.11 0.98
N ALA A 66 -1.83 -5.12 1.81
CA ALA A 66 -1.16 -5.35 3.07
C ALA A 66 -2.09 -6.02 4.10
N ARG A 67 -1.51 -6.92 4.91
CA ARG A 67 -2.19 -7.61 6.00
C ARG A 67 -1.77 -7.07 7.34
N ASP A 68 -2.76 -6.92 8.22
CA ASP A 68 -2.59 -6.51 9.61
C ASP A 68 -1.63 -5.31 9.78
N PRO A 69 -1.88 -4.17 9.10
CA PRO A 69 -1.04 -2.99 9.26
C PRO A 69 -1.19 -2.46 10.69
N GLY A 70 -0.07 -2.39 11.40
CA GLY A 70 0.11 -1.64 12.63
C GLY A 70 0.84 -0.34 12.33
N VAL A 71 0.32 0.77 12.87
CA VAL A 71 0.90 2.10 12.74
C VAL A 71 1.19 2.61 14.14
N ILE A 72 2.40 3.11 14.36
CA ILE A 72 2.85 3.71 15.62
C ILE A 72 3.42 5.08 15.29
N ASP A 73 2.88 6.12 15.90
CA ASP A 73 3.41 7.48 15.79
C ASP A 73 4.54 7.67 16.81
N LEU A 74 5.78 7.71 16.30
CA LEU A 74 6.96 7.86 17.14
C LEU A 74 7.09 9.27 17.73
N ALA A 75 6.36 10.25 17.21
CA ALA A 75 6.28 11.59 17.78
C ALA A 75 5.48 11.60 19.09
N ARG A 76 4.69 10.55 19.36
CA ARG A 76 3.82 10.43 20.54
C ARG A 76 4.44 9.51 21.59
N PRO A 77 4.92 10.06 22.73
CA PRO A 77 5.54 9.25 23.79
C PRO A 77 4.64 8.14 24.34
N ALA A 78 3.32 8.36 24.32
CA ALA A 78 2.34 7.37 24.77
C ALA A 78 2.31 6.11 23.90
N GLU A 79 2.66 6.21 22.62
CA GLU A 79 2.65 5.08 21.68
C GLU A 79 3.99 4.33 21.68
N THR A 80 5.10 5.01 21.96
CA THR A 80 6.44 4.41 22.02
C THR A 80 6.76 3.79 23.38
N GLY A 81 6.12 4.28 24.46
CA GLY A 81 6.47 3.90 25.83
C GLY A 81 7.87 4.37 26.26
N ALA A 82 8.46 5.30 25.51
CA ALA A 82 9.82 5.81 25.71
C ALA A 82 9.82 7.33 25.91
N ASP A 83 10.77 7.83 26.70
CA ASP A 83 10.94 9.26 26.91
C ASP A 83 11.42 9.97 25.63
N PRO A 84 11.00 11.21 25.37
CA PRO A 84 11.48 11.99 24.23
C PRO A 84 13.01 12.04 24.15
N GLY A 85 13.55 11.83 22.94
CA GLY A 85 14.98 11.77 22.68
C GLY A 85 15.62 10.39 22.87
N THR A 86 14.88 9.40 23.39
CA THR A 86 15.35 8.00 23.48
C THR A 86 15.64 7.46 22.09
N ASP A 87 16.83 6.88 21.90
CA ASP A 87 17.22 6.24 20.65
C ASP A 87 16.42 4.95 20.43
N LEU A 88 15.72 4.88 19.29
CA LEU A 88 14.90 3.74 18.88
C LEU A 88 15.61 2.89 17.80
N GLY A 89 16.83 3.27 17.42
CA GLY A 89 17.62 2.64 16.36
C GLY A 89 17.49 3.35 15.00
N ASP A 90 18.40 3.04 14.09
CA ASP A 90 18.44 3.58 12.71
C ASP A 90 18.44 5.12 12.64
N GLY A 91 18.96 5.78 13.69
CA GLY A 91 19.00 7.25 13.80
C GLY A 91 17.65 7.89 14.14
N ILE A 92 16.64 7.10 14.50
CA ILE A 92 15.31 7.56 14.91
C ILE A 92 15.26 7.68 16.44
N ARG A 93 14.70 8.79 16.92
CA ARG A 93 14.47 9.01 18.35
C ARG A 93 12.98 9.14 18.65
N ALA A 94 12.58 8.77 19.86
CA ALA A 94 11.24 9.05 20.36
C ALA A 94 10.99 10.57 20.34
N GLY A 95 9.85 10.99 19.81
CA GLY A 95 9.53 12.39 19.54
C GLY A 95 9.83 12.85 18.11
N ASP A 96 10.55 12.06 17.30
CA ASP A 96 10.75 12.37 15.89
C ASP A 96 9.42 12.24 15.12
N PRO A 97 9.18 13.08 14.10
CA PRO A 97 7.95 13.05 13.30
C PRO A 97 8.01 11.91 12.27
N VAL A 98 7.96 10.67 12.79
CA VAL A 98 8.06 9.43 12.04
C VAL A 98 6.91 8.49 12.42
N LEU A 99 6.20 7.97 11.42
CA LEU A 99 5.29 6.84 11.58
C LEU A 99 6.06 5.54 11.31
N ALA A 100 6.16 4.66 12.30
CA ALA A 100 6.61 3.30 12.11
C ALA A 100 5.42 2.41 11.73
N VAL A 101 5.48 1.83 10.53
CA VAL A 101 4.37 1.03 9.99
C VAL A 101 4.83 -0.39 9.73
N THR A 102 4.17 -1.37 10.36
CA THR A 102 4.47 -2.79 10.19
C THR A 102 3.31 -3.52 9.55
N PHE A 103 3.55 -4.32 8.51
CA PHE A 103 2.50 -5.08 7.84
C PHE A 103 3.02 -6.39 7.22
N GLY A 104 2.11 -7.28 6.83
CA GLY A 104 2.40 -8.52 6.13
C GLY A 104 2.04 -8.47 4.65
N LEU A 105 2.84 -9.12 3.81
CA LEU A 105 2.47 -9.43 2.41
C LEU A 105 2.34 -10.94 2.23
N ARG A 106 1.22 -11.40 1.69
CA ARG A 106 0.92 -12.82 1.55
C ARG A 106 1.83 -13.49 0.52
N ARG A 107 2.54 -14.56 0.91
CA ARG A 107 3.46 -15.31 0.03
C ARG A 107 2.85 -16.57 -0.61
N GLY A 108 1.57 -16.82 -0.34
CA GLY A 108 0.83 -18.02 -0.76
C GLY A 108 -0.15 -18.48 0.31
N PHE A 109 -0.82 -19.61 0.08
CA PHE A 109 -1.79 -20.15 1.03
C PHE A 109 -1.12 -20.85 2.23
N LEU A 110 0.02 -21.51 2.01
CA LEU A 110 0.72 -22.32 3.01
C LEU A 110 2.01 -21.67 3.57
N ARG A 111 2.35 -20.46 3.12
CA ARG A 111 3.55 -19.74 3.57
C ARG A 111 3.12 -18.55 4.40
N GLY A 112 3.74 -18.40 5.57
CA GLY A 112 3.58 -17.20 6.39
C GLY A 112 3.92 -15.93 5.59
N ASP A 113 3.28 -14.83 5.99
CA ASP A 113 3.43 -13.54 5.34
C ASP A 113 4.87 -13.04 5.42
N ARG A 114 5.31 -12.30 4.39
CA ARG A 114 6.54 -11.50 4.47
C ARG A 114 6.22 -10.29 5.34
N ARG A 115 6.84 -10.18 6.51
CA ARG A 115 6.69 -9.02 7.39
C ARG A 115 7.61 -7.90 6.94
N ILE A 116 7.09 -6.69 6.92
CA ILE A 116 7.77 -5.48 6.46
C ILE A 116 7.56 -4.42 7.52
N GLN A 117 8.60 -3.65 7.80
CA GLN A 117 8.48 -2.38 8.49
C GLN A 117 8.92 -1.25 7.55
N ALA A 118 8.12 -0.21 7.49
CA ALA A 118 8.38 1.04 6.77
C ALA A 118 8.34 2.20 7.75
N ASP A 119 9.34 3.06 7.69
CA ASP A 119 9.41 4.26 8.52
C ASP A 119 9.10 5.47 7.61
N LEU A 120 8.03 6.20 7.92
CA LEU A 120 7.50 7.29 7.10
C LEU A 120 7.70 8.62 7.82
N ASP A 121 8.35 9.58 7.18
CA ASP A 121 8.39 10.95 7.69
C ASP A 121 7.00 11.60 7.57
N HIS A 122 6.65 12.47 8.52
CA HIS A 122 5.42 13.28 8.45
C HIS A 122 5.61 14.70 8.97
N ASP A 123 4.63 15.57 8.73
CA ASP A 123 4.59 16.93 9.29
C ASP A 123 3.60 17.08 10.46
N GLY A 124 2.95 15.98 10.85
CA GLY A 124 1.91 15.93 11.89
C GLY A 124 0.49 15.88 11.34
N THR A 125 0.33 16.09 10.03
CA THR A 125 -0.95 16.00 9.32
C THR A 125 -0.92 14.99 8.18
N ALA A 126 0.20 14.92 7.46
CA ALA A 126 0.36 14.06 6.30
C ALA A 126 1.76 13.45 6.24
N VAL A 127 1.86 12.32 5.55
CA VAL A 127 3.13 11.67 5.23
C VAL A 127 3.90 12.52 4.23
N THR A 128 5.16 12.82 4.52
CA THR A 128 6.03 13.64 3.66
C THR A 128 7.04 12.80 2.88
N GLY A 129 7.28 11.56 3.30
CA GLY A 129 8.12 10.64 2.54
C GLY A 129 8.35 9.29 3.22
N LEU A 130 9.03 8.40 2.50
CA LEU A 130 9.49 7.11 3.01
C LEU A 130 10.97 7.23 3.38
N ARG A 131 11.26 7.14 4.68
CA ARG A 131 12.63 7.22 5.22
C ARG A 131 13.34 5.88 5.13
N GLY A 132 12.66 4.82 5.55
CA GLY A 132 13.25 3.49 5.72
C GLY A 132 12.29 2.39 5.32
N LEU A 133 12.85 1.28 4.82
CA LEU A 133 12.12 0.05 4.56
C LEU A 133 13.01 -1.12 4.97
N ARG A 134 12.45 -2.05 5.74
CA ARG A 134 13.16 -3.25 6.19
C ARG A 134 12.26 -4.48 6.12
N MET A 135 12.80 -5.56 5.58
CA MET A 135 12.17 -6.86 5.58
C MET A 135 12.45 -7.52 6.93
N LEU A 136 11.40 -7.83 7.69
CA LEU A 136 11.57 -8.46 8.99
C LEU A 136 11.80 -9.97 8.82
N PRO A 137 12.67 -10.57 9.65
CA PRO A 137 12.81 -12.03 9.69
C PRO A 137 11.48 -12.67 10.07
N LYS A 138 11.31 -13.93 9.62
CA LYS A 138 10.11 -14.74 9.92
C LYS A 138 10.03 -15.13 11.39
#